data_AF-A0A971MGB3-F1
#
_entry.id   AF-A0A971MGB3-F1
#
_cell.length_a   1.000
_cell.length_b   1.000
_cell.length_c   1.000
_cell.angle_alpha   90.00
_cell.angle_beta   90.00
_cell.angle_gamma   90.00
#
_symmetry.space_group_name_H-M   'P 1'
#
loop_
_entity.id
_entity.type
_entity.pdbx_description
1 polymer ?
#
loop_
_entity_poly.entity_id
_entity_poly.type
_entity_poly.pdbx_seq_one_letter_code
_entity_poly.pdbx_strand_id
1 'polypeptide(L)'
;NDMFEKQNVDNFSDNLYNKTVLINWLNKFYSLWIEDIGVEEVTKIAFVPNQNNKFVKFDKVYSDENIDEELKEILTLLGVDIKSQLLNKDIFSFNNFFEKNMHKIKTNNNCSERIDSEVSKLLGKETIDREERDEPTQKIFNKITNWFLSNPEDSINLFKNLYPKRMMLSSPKENLRRYKIAEKIEENNIKYEDLDGIIANRDKVIEIISNSELSKEEIISQLKHIVNSSVEMKEHVDNLISRSIKNVYEYLKNHKDYILPSTLEEWKKNSFSETVFSAKYKKQEIRIVIRPSDLQKIIFYYEEELEALDDYEYQLWTDNGEKQSMITLGDLLKTTGISKIPLKKI
;
A
#
# COMPACT_ATOMS: atom_id res chain seq x y z
N ASN A 1 -16.78 24.88 -34.54
CA ASN A 1 -16.41 23.85 -33.53
C ASN A 1 -15.91 22.54 -34.16
N ASP A 2 -16.03 22.40 -35.48
CA ASP A 2 -15.59 21.21 -36.24
C ASP A 2 -14.10 20.87 -36.06
N MET A 3 -13.28 21.84 -35.64
CA MET A 3 -11.87 21.63 -35.27
C MET A 3 -11.68 20.59 -34.14
N PHE A 4 -12.66 20.42 -33.24
CA PHE A 4 -12.57 19.44 -32.15
C PHE A 4 -13.02 18.02 -32.51
N GLU A 5 -13.62 17.81 -33.69
CA GLU A 5 -14.23 16.52 -34.06
C GLU A 5 -13.23 15.33 -34.09
N LYS A 6 -11.93 15.62 -34.24
CA LYS A 6 -10.86 14.61 -34.27
C LYS A 6 -9.76 14.86 -33.23
N GLN A 7 -9.99 15.75 -32.27
CA GLN A 7 -8.99 16.11 -31.26
C GLN A 7 -9.34 15.52 -29.89
N ASN A 8 -8.33 15.37 -29.05
CA ASN A 8 -8.48 15.17 -27.60
C ASN A 8 -7.87 16.39 -26.89
N VAL A 9 -8.17 16.54 -25.60
CA VAL A 9 -7.67 17.67 -24.80
C VAL A 9 -6.13 17.69 -24.79
N ASP A 10 -5.49 16.53 -24.75
CA ASP A 10 -4.03 16.44 -24.65
C ASP A 10 -3.35 16.92 -25.94
N ASN A 11 -3.74 16.44 -27.13
CA ASN A 11 -3.20 16.89 -28.41
C ASN A 11 -3.56 18.36 -28.70
N PHE A 12 -4.69 18.85 -28.19
CA PHE A 12 -5.05 20.25 -28.33
C PHE A 12 -4.24 21.14 -27.37
N SER A 13 -3.87 20.62 -26.19
CA SER A 13 -3.01 21.31 -25.23
C SER A 13 -1.55 21.43 -25.69
N ASP A 14 -1.08 20.64 -26.64
CA ASP A 14 0.25 20.86 -27.23
C ASP A 14 0.36 22.25 -27.90
N ASN A 15 -0.76 22.86 -28.31
CA ASN A 15 -0.81 24.23 -28.81
C ASN A 15 -0.92 25.30 -27.70
N LEU A 16 -1.16 24.89 -26.46
CA LEU A 16 -1.40 25.74 -25.29
C LEU A 16 -0.69 25.11 -24.09
N TYR A 17 0.54 25.55 -23.80
CA TYR A 17 1.52 25.11 -22.77
C TYR A 17 1.04 24.45 -21.44
N ASN A 18 -0.25 24.50 -21.06
CA ASN A 18 -0.79 23.90 -19.84
C ASN A 18 -2.28 23.47 -19.99
N LYS A 19 -2.60 22.24 -19.57
CA LYS A 19 -3.95 21.64 -19.55
C LYS A 19 -4.97 22.44 -18.72
N THR A 20 -4.58 23.00 -17.59
CA THR A 20 -5.47 23.84 -16.75
C THR A 20 -5.83 25.13 -17.47
N VAL A 21 -4.89 25.72 -18.20
CA VAL A 21 -5.13 26.93 -19.01
C VAL A 21 -6.12 26.62 -20.12
N LEU A 22 -5.99 25.45 -20.76
CA LEU A 22 -6.92 25.01 -21.79
C LEU A 22 -8.35 24.83 -21.23
N ILE A 23 -8.53 24.17 -20.08
CA ILE A 23 -9.86 23.99 -19.49
C ILE A 23 -10.51 25.33 -19.12
N ASN A 24 -9.73 26.26 -18.55
CA ASN A 24 -10.22 27.61 -18.25
C ASN A 24 -10.63 28.35 -19.53
N TRP A 25 -9.84 28.23 -20.59
CA TRP A 25 -10.17 28.79 -21.90
C TRP A 25 -11.44 28.16 -22.48
N LEU A 26 -11.60 26.84 -22.40
CA LEU A 26 -12.81 26.13 -22.86
C LEU A 26 -14.06 26.62 -22.13
N ASN A 27 -14.01 26.76 -20.81
CA ASN A 27 -15.12 27.32 -20.05
C ASN A 27 -15.48 28.73 -20.52
N LYS A 28 -14.48 29.60 -20.69
CA LYS A 28 -14.71 30.96 -21.20
C LYS A 28 -15.31 30.95 -22.62
N PHE A 29 -14.78 30.10 -23.50
CA PHE A 29 -15.27 29.94 -24.86
C PHE A 29 -16.74 29.49 -24.89
N TYR A 30 -17.09 28.44 -24.15
CA TYR A 30 -18.47 27.94 -24.09
C TYR A 30 -19.41 28.96 -23.48
N SER A 31 -19.02 29.66 -22.41
CA SER A 31 -19.85 30.69 -21.79
C SER A 31 -20.17 31.83 -22.76
N LEU A 32 -19.16 32.36 -23.46
CA LEU A 32 -19.36 33.41 -24.47
C LEU A 32 -20.25 32.93 -25.63
N TRP A 33 -20.06 31.67 -26.06
CA TRP A 33 -20.87 31.12 -27.15
C TRP A 33 -22.34 30.92 -26.73
N ILE A 34 -22.57 30.50 -25.49
CA ILE A 34 -23.91 30.37 -24.91
C ILE A 34 -24.59 31.75 -24.78
N GLU A 35 -23.83 32.80 -24.41
CA GLU A 35 -24.34 34.16 -24.35
C GLU A 35 -24.74 34.71 -25.73
N ASP A 36 -24.00 34.36 -26.78
CA ASP A 36 -24.22 34.87 -28.15
C ASP A 36 -25.44 34.24 -28.84
N ILE A 37 -25.54 32.90 -28.87
CA ILE A 37 -26.58 32.19 -29.63
C ILE A 37 -27.57 31.38 -28.78
N GLY A 38 -27.37 31.34 -27.46
CA GLY A 38 -28.21 30.59 -26.53
C GLY A 38 -27.79 29.12 -26.35
N VAL A 39 -28.02 28.59 -25.14
CA VAL A 39 -27.59 27.24 -24.74
C VAL A 39 -28.23 26.13 -25.57
N GLU A 40 -29.47 26.30 -26.02
CA GLU A 40 -30.18 25.29 -26.81
C GLU A 40 -29.54 25.07 -28.19
N GLU A 41 -29.05 26.13 -28.83
CA GLU A 41 -28.37 26.01 -30.11
C GLU A 41 -26.94 25.49 -29.93
N VAL A 42 -26.21 25.99 -28.92
CA VAL A 42 -24.85 25.51 -28.61
C VAL A 42 -24.85 24.00 -28.34
N THR A 43 -25.77 23.50 -27.52
CA THR A 43 -25.81 22.07 -27.14
C THR A 43 -26.11 21.12 -28.30
N LYS A 44 -26.69 21.60 -29.42
CA LYS A 44 -26.91 20.80 -30.64
C LYS A 44 -25.62 20.58 -31.44
N ILE A 45 -24.68 21.51 -31.37
CA ILE A 45 -23.49 21.54 -32.25
C ILE A 45 -22.16 21.48 -31.48
N ALA A 46 -22.18 21.63 -30.16
CA ALA A 46 -20.98 21.66 -29.35
C ALA A 46 -20.33 20.28 -29.23
N PHE A 47 -19.02 20.25 -29.46
CA PHE A 47 -18.13 19.21 -28.97
C PHE A 47 -17.58 19.66 -27.62
N VAL A 48 -17.64 18.76 -26.64
CA VAL A 48 -17.19 18.99 -25.26
C VAL A 48 -16.30 17.84 -24.80
N PRO A 49 -15.33 18.09 -23.92
CA PRO A 49 -14.47 17.02 -23.42
C PRO A 49 -15.22 16.15 -22.42
N ASN A 50 -15.16 14.84 -22.60
CA ASN A 50 -15.60 13.88 -21.57
C ASN A 50 -14.52 13.64 -20.51
N GLN A 51 -14.80 12.79 -19.51
CA GLN A 51 -13.83 12.47 -18.45
C GLN A 51 -12.61 11.66 -18.93
N ASN A 52 -12.67 11.10 -20.15
CA ASN A 52 -11.52 10.52 -20.84
C ASN A 52 -10.75 11.53 -21.69
N ASN A 53 -11.05 12.84 -21.54
CA ASN A 53 -10.43 13.94 -22.28
C ASN A 53 -10.61 13.86 -23.80
N LYS A 54 -11.62 13.14 -24.29
CA LYS A 54 -11.98 13.11 -25.71
C LYS A 54 -13.11 14.09 -25.98
N PHE A 55 -12.98 14.90 -27.03
CA PHE A 55 -14.08 15.75 -27.46
C PHE A 55 -15.17 14.90 -28.10
N VAL A 56 -16.38 15.01 -27.57
CA VAL A 56 -17.57 14.29 -28.02
C VAL A 56 -18.71 15.27 -28.17
N LYS A 57 -19.69 14.94 -29.02
CA LYS A 57 -20.89 15.78 -29.15
C LYS A 57 -21.62 15.89 -27.81
N PHE A 58 -22.12 17.08 -27.51
CA PHE A 58 -22.78 17.38 -26.24
C PHE A 58 -24.03 16.52 -26.00
N ASP A 59 -24.75 16.16 -27.06
CA ASP A 59 -25.90 15.24 -27.01
C ASP A 59 -25.57 13.85 -26.43
N LYS A 60 -24.29 13.43 -26.44
CA LYS A 60 -23.82 12.14 -25.93
C LYS A 60 -23.27 12.18 -24.51
N VAL A 61 -23.18 13.37 -23.88
CA VAL A 61 -22.68 13.50 -22.51
C VAL A 61 -23.80 13.72 -21.50
N TYR A 62 -23.47 13.38 -20.26
CA TYR A 62 -24.26 13.57 -19.06
C TYR A 62 -23.43 14.34 -18.03
N SER A 63 -24.10 15.08 -17.15
CA SER A 63 -23.46 15.64 -15.96
C SER A 63 -23.15 14.55 -14.96
N ASP A 64 -22.04 14.70 -14.25
CA ASP A 64 -21.61 13.84 -13.16
C ASP A 64 -21.99 14.48 -11.82
N GLU A 65 -23.01 13.94 -11.17
CA GLU A 65 -23.44 14.39 -9.84
C GLU A 65 -22.69 13.62 -8.75
N ASN A 66 -21.40 13.94 -8.62
CA ASN A 66 -20.50 13.40 -7.61
C ASN A 66 -20.51 11.86 -7.53
N ILE A 67 -20.41 11.22 -8.69
CA ILE A 67 -20.31 9.78 -8.79
C ILE A 67 -18.99 9.32 -8.16
N ASP A 68 -19.06 8.32 -7.30
CA ASP A 68 -17.93 7.66 -6.66
C ASP A 68 -16.96 7.12 -7.73
N GLU A 69 -15.68 7.48 -7.63
CA GLU A 69 -14.66 7.06 -8.59
C GLU A 69 -14.43 5.55 -8.59
N GLU A 70 -14.58 4.87 -7.44
CA GLU A 70 -14.48 3.41 -7.36
C GLU A 70 -15.61 2.73 -8.15
N LEU A 71 -16.83 3.27 -8.10
CA LEU A 71 -17.95 2.74 -8.90
C LEU A 71 -17.69 2.89 -10.41
N LYS A 72 -17.07 4.00 -10.84
CA LYS A 72 -16.66 4.18 -12.24
C LYS A 72 -15.56 3.21 -12.65
N GLU A 73 -14.60 2.96 -11.76
CA GLU A 73 -13.54 1.99 -12.00
C GLU A 73 -14.12 0.58 -12.13
N ILE A 74 -15.01 0.17 -11.23
CA ILE A 74 -15.71 -1.13 -11.28
C ILE A 74 -16.45 -1.29 -12.62
N LEU A 75 -17.20 -0.27 -13.06
CA LEU A 75 -17.87 -0.31 -14.37
C LEU A 75 -16.89 -0.47 -15.53
N THR A 76 -15.76 0.24 -15.49
CA THR A 76 -14.72 0.15 -16.52
C THR A 76 -14.16 -1.28 -16.59
N LEU A 77 -13.91 -1.91 -15.44
CA LEU A 77 -13.45 -3.30 -15.37
C LEU A 77 -14.50 -4.30 -15.85
N LEU A 78 -15.78 -4.02 -15.65
CA LEU A 78 -16.92 -4.76 -16.22
C LEU A 78 -17.10 -4.52 -17.74
N GLY A 79 -16.21 -3.75 -18.37
CA GLY A 79 -16.25 -3.44 -19.80
C GLY A 79 -17.17 -2.28 -20.17
N VAL A 80 -17.61 -1.47 -19.20
CA VAL A 80 -18.49 -0.31 -19.41
C VAL A 80 -17.72 0.99 -19.15
N ASP A 81 -17.32 1.66 -20.22
CA ASP A 81 -16.66 2.97 -20.13
C ASP A 81 -17.66 4.10 -19.87
N ILE A 82 -18.06 4.27 -18.60
CA ILE A 82 -18.96 5.34 -18.19
C ILE A 82 -18.32 6.73 -18.33
N LYS A 83 -17.00 6.83 -18.14
CA LYS A 83 -16.24 8.10 -18.25
C LYS A 83 -16.35 8.70 -19.66
N SER A 84 -16.51 7.86 -20.69
CA SER A 84 -16.76 8.33 -22.05
C SER A 84 -18.07 9.11 -22.23
N GLN A 85 -19.03 8.89 -21.34
CA GLN A 85 -20.39 9.46 -21.38
C GLN A 85 -20.57 10.61 -20.39
N LEU A 86 -19.59 10.87 -19.52
CA LEU A 86 -19.66 11.93 -18.52
C LEU A 86 -18.89 13.15 -19.02
N LEU A 87 -19.46 14.34 -18.84
CA LEU A 87 -18.76 15.60 -19.08
C LEU A 87 -17.55 15.69 -18.14
N ASN A 88 -16.45 16.25 -18.64
CA ASN A 88 -15.30 16.57 -17.80
C ASN A 88 -15.73 17.45 -16.61
N LYS A 89 -15.38 17.05 -15.39
CA LYS A 89 -15.82 17.70 -14.13
C LYS A 89 -15.43 19.17 -14.04
N ASP A 90 -14.37 19.56 -14.74
CA ASP A 90 -13.85 20.92 -14.71
C ASP A 90 -14.58 21.85 -15.72
N ILE A 91 -15.50 21.32 -16.53
CA ILE A 91 -16.34 22.12 -17.44
C ILE A 91 -17.66 22.45 -16.76
N PHE A 92 -17.84 23.73 -16.37
CA PHE A 92 -18.99 24.22 -15.62
C PHE A 92 -19.90 25.16 -16.43
N SER A 93 -19.53 25.55 -17.65
CA SER A 93 -20.33 26.46 -18.51
C SER A 93 -21.74 25.96 -18.83
N PHE A 94 -22.01 24.66 -18.65
CA PHE A 94 -23.29 24.03 -18.93
C PHE A 94 -24.11 23.69 -17.66
N ASN A 95 -23.69 24.11 -16.46
CA ASN A 95 -24.37 23.76 -15.21
C ASN A 95 -25.86 24.14 -15.22
N ASN A 96 -26.18 25.37 -15.64
CA ASN A 96 -27.57 25.84 -15.76
C ASN A 96 -28.41 24.99 -16.72
N PHE A 97 -27.81 24.39 -17.74
CA PHE A 97 -28.51 23.47 -18.64
C PHE A 97 -28.87 22.18 -17.92
N PHE A 98 -27.93 21.59 -17.17
CA PHE A 98 -28.17 20.34 -16.43
C PHE A 98 -29.15 20.53 -15.28
N GLU A 99 -29.10 21.66 -14.56
CA GLU A 99 -30.09 22.02 -13.55
C GLU A 99 -31.53 22.05 -14.09
N LYS A 100 -31.72 22.42 -15.36
CA LYS A 100 -33.03 22.40 -16.02
C LYS A 100 -33.37 21.04 -16.66
N ASN A 101 -32.37 20.17 -16.84
CA ASN A 101 -32.48 18.90 -17.55
C ASN A 101 -32.00 17.73 -16.68
N MET A 102 -32.73 17.45 -15.59
CA MET A 102 -32.38 16.39 -14.62
C MET A 102 -32.13 15.00 -15.26
N HIS A 103 -32.82 14.67 -16.36
CA HIS A 103 -32.63 13.41 -17.09
C HIS A 103 -31.25 13.27 -17.77
N LYS A 104 -30.48 14.37 -17.88
CA LYS A 104 -29.11 14.43 -18.38
C LYS A 104 -28.06 14.38 -17.26
N ILE A 105 -28.47 14.06 -16.04
CA ILE A 105 -27.60 13.88 -14.89
C ILE A 105 -27.45 12.39 -14.60
N LYS A 106 -26.23 11.94 -14.34
CA LYS A 106 -25.94 10.61 -13.83
C LYS A 106 -25.45 10.69 -12.39
N THR A 107 -25.88 9.71 -11.61
CA THR A 107 -25.65 9.59 -10.18
C THR A 107 -25.06 8.22 -9.83
N ASN A 108 -24.72 8.02 -8.56
CA ASN A 108 -24.34 6.71 -8.03
C ASN A 108 -25.41 5.63 -8.28
N ASN A 109 -26.71 5.98 -8.24
CA ASN A 109 -27.80 5.04 -8.55
C ASN A 109 -27.70 4.50 -9.98
N ASN A 110 -27.40 5.37 -10.96
CA ASN A 110 -27.26 4.92 -12.34
C ASN A 110 -26.06 3.98 -12.51
N CYS A 111 -25.01 4.19 -11.73
CA CYS A 111 -23.82 3.33 -11.74
C CYS A 111 -24.11 1.99 -11.07
N SER A 112 -24.76 2.00 -9.91
CA SER A 112 -25.10 0.78 -9.17
C SER A 112 -26.07 -0.12 -9.95
N GLU A 113 -27.11 0.45 -10.57
CA GLU A 113 -28.02 -0.30 -11.45
C GLU A 113 -27.30 -0.97 -12.62
N ARG A 114 -26.32 -0.26 -13.20
CA ARG A 114 -25.52 -0.78 -14.31
C ARG A 114 -24.59 -1.90 -13.84
N ILE A 115 -23.93 -1.74 -12.69
CA ILE A 115 -23.10 -2.79 -12.06
C ILE A 115 -23.97 -4.01 -11.74
N ASP A 116 -25.13 -3.82 -11.10
CA ASP A 116 -26.09 -4.89 -10.78
C ASP A 116 -26.44 -5.72 -12.01
N SER A 117 -26.74 -5.04 -13.13
CA SER A 117 -27.08 -5.68 -14.39
C SER A 117 -25.93 -6.53 -14.93
N GLU A 118 -24.71 -5.99 -14.98
CA GLU A 118 -23.54 -6.70 -15.51
C GLU A 118 -23.10 -7.85 -14.61
N VAL A 119 -23.09 -7.66 -13.28
CA VAL A 119 -22.79 -8.72 -12.32
C VAL A 119 -23.84 -9.82 -12.38
N SER A 120 -25.11 -9.49 -12.53
CA SER A 120 -26.18 -10.50 -12.68
C SER A 120 -26.00 -11.35 -13.93
N LYS A 121 -25.52 -10.77 -15.04
CA LYS A 121 -25.18 -11.54 -16.25
C LYS A 121 -24.02 -12.50 -15.99
N LEU A 122 -22.97 -12.04 -15.32
CA LEU A 122 -21.81 -12.87 -14.98
C LEU A 122 -22.19 -14.03 -14.05
N LEU A 123 -22.96 -13.77 -12.99
CA LEU A 123 -23.50 -14.81 -12.11
C LEU A 123 -24.47 -15.76 -12.84
N GLY A 124 -25.20 -15.24 -13.84
CA GLY A 124 -26.05 -16.03 -14.73
C GLY A 124 -25.24 -17.08 -15.52
N LYS A 125 -24.08 -16.71 -16.07
CA LYS A 125 -23.20 -17.65 -16.77
C LYS A 125 -22.68 -18.76 -15.87
N GLU A 126 -22.34 -18.44 -14.62
CA GLU A 126 -21.89 -19.44 -13.65
C GLU A 126 -22.98 -20.46 -13.31
N THR A 127 -24.23 -20.01 -13.18
CA THR A 127 -25.34 -20.85 -12.73
C THR A 127 -26.03 -21.61 -13.87
N ILE A 128 -26.18 -20.97 -15.03
CA ILE A 128 -26.90 -21.50 -16.19
C ILE A 128 -25.93 -22.24 -17.13
N ASP A 129 -24.84 -21.57 -17.50
CA ASP A 129 -23.87 -22.07 -18.49
C ASP A 129 -22.78 -22.95 -17.84
N ARG A 130 -22.75 -23.02 -16.49
CA ARG A 130 -21.78 -23.77 -15.68
C ARG A 130 -20.33 -23.38 -15.95
N GLU A 131 -20.11 -22.14 -16.37
CA GLU A 131 -18.78 -21.58 -16.57
C GLU A 131 -18.15 -21.26 -15.20
N GLU A 132 -16.96 -21.79 -14.91
CA GLU A 132 -16.24 -21.41 -13.69
C GLU A 132 -15.76 -19.97 -13.82
N ARG A 133 -16.01 -19.16 -12.78
CA ARG A 133 -15.54 -17.79 -12.70
C ARG A 133 -14.02 -17.72 -12.87
N ASP A 134 -13.56 -16.89 -13.78
CA ASP A 134 -12.14 -16.65 -13.98
C ASP A 134 -11.54 -15.72 -12.92
N GLU A 135 -10.21 -15.69 -12.84
CA GLU A 135 -9.49 -14.86 -11.87
C GLU A 135 -9.75 -13.34 -12.07
N PRO A 136 -9.77 -12.78 -13.29
CA PRO A 136 -10.12 -11.38 -13.53
C PRO A 136 -11.50 -11.01 -12.99
N THR A 137 -12.53 -11.83 -13.25
CA THR A 137 -13.89 -11.59 -12.76
C THR A 137 -13.95 -11.64 -11.24
N GLN A 138 -13.24 -12.58 -10.61
CA GLN A 138 -13.15 -12.62 -9.14
C GLN A 138 -12.51 -11.35 -8.56
N LYS A 139 -11.51 -10.76 -9.23
CA LYS A 139 -10.90 -9.48 -8.80
C LYS A 139 -11.92 -8.32 -8.85
N ILE A 140 -12.77 -8.29 -9.85
CA ILE A 140 -13.85 -7.28 -9.95
C ILE A 140 -14.83 -7.45 -8.79
N PHE A 141 -15.26 -8.68 -8.51
CA PHE A 141 -16.19 -8.96 -7.42
C PHE A 141 -15.60 -8.65 -6.04
N ASN A 142 -14.28 -8.83 -5.89
CA ASN A 142 -13.56 -8.41 -4.68
C ASN A 142 -13.59 -6.89 -4.52
N LYS A 143 -13.38 -6.11 -5.59
CA LYS A 143 -13.53 -4.63 -5.53
C LYS A 143 -14.93 -4.21 -5.10
N ILE A 144 -15.98 -4.84 -5.64
CA ILE A 144 -17.37 -4.58 -5.22
C ILE A 144 -17.55 -4.88 -3.73
N THR A 145 -17.03 -6.02 -3.26
CA THR A 145 -17.14 -6.42 -1.85
C THR A 145 -16.38 -5.45 -0.94
N ASN A 146 -15.21 -4.98 -1.35
CA ASN A 146 -14.45 -3.98 -0.61
C ASN A 146 -15.20 -2.66 -0.54
N TRP A 147 -15.76 -2.19 -1.65
CA TRP A 147 -16.59 -1.00 -1.67
C TRP A 147 -17.80 -1.15 -0.73
N PHE A 148 -18.40 -2.35 -0.65
CA PHE A 148 -19.47 -2.64 0.32
C PHE A 148 -19.04 -2.53 1.78
N LEU A 149 -17.80 -2.93 2.09
CA LEU A 149 -17.26 -2.83 3.45
C LEU A 149 -16.94 -1.37 3.81
N SER A 150 -16.45 -0.59 2.85
CA SER A 150 -16.13 0.84 3.04
C SER A 150 -17.39 1.72 3.13
N ASN A 151 -18.49 1.34 2.46
CA ASN A 151 -19.69 2.16 2.31
C ASN A 151 -20.98 1.40 2.68
N PRO A 152 -21.18 0.96 3.95
CA PRO A 152 -22.23 0.01 4.30
C PRO A 152 -23.67 0.53 4.08
N GLU A 153 -23.96 1.79 4.42
CA GLU A 153 -25.29 2.40 4.24
C GLU A 153 -25.62 2.55 2.75
N ASP A 154 -24.70 3.10 1.96
CA ASP A 154 -24.88 3.28 0.52
C ASP A 154 -24.98 1.94 -0.20
N SER A 155 -24.32 0.90 0.29
CA SER A 155 -24.44 -0.45 -0.26
C SER A 155 -25.86 -0.99 -0.18
N ILE A 156 -26.54 -0.77 0.94
CA ILE A 156 -27.93 -1.19 1.11
C ILE A 156 -28.85 -0.38 0.20
N ASN A 157 -28.60 0.94 0.10
CA ASN A 157 -29.47 1.85 -0.63
C ASN A 157 -29.31 1.76 -2.15
N LEU A 158 -28.07 1.70 -2.64
CA LEU A 158 -27.72 1.70 -4.07
C LEU A 158 -27.78 0.31 -4.70
N PHE A 159 -27.44 -0.75 -3.95
CA PHE A 159 -27.33 -2.13 -4.46
C PHE A 159 -28.41 -3.05 -3.87
N LYS A 160 -29.68 -2.64 -3.99
CA LYS A 160 -30.83 -3.34 -3.40
C LYS A 160 -30.93 -4.82 -3.82
N ASN A 161 -30.48 -5.17 -5.02
CA ASN A 161 -30.54 -6.54 -5.53
C ASN A 161 -29.24 -7.33 -5.29
N LEU A 162 -28.09 -6.68 -5.50
CA LEU A 162 -26.80 -7.37 -5.41
C LEU A 162 -26.28 -7.48 -3.97
N TYR A 163 -26.49 -6.47 -3.13
CA TYR A 163 -26.00 -6.49 -1.74
C TYR A 163 -26.57 -7.65 -0.89
N PRO A 164 -27.87 -8.01 -0.99
CA PRO A 164 -28.39 -9.22 -0.34
C PRO A 164 -27.71 -10.51 -0.83
N LYS A 165 -27.26 -10.52 -2.09
CA LYS A 165 -26.57 -11.64 -2.75
C LYS A 165 -25.04 -11.55 -2.65
N ARG A 166 -24.48 -10.63 -1.86
CA ARG A 166 -23.03 -10.39 -1.76
C ARG A 166 -22.21 -11.65 -1.43
N MET A 167 -22.79 -12.64 -0.75
CA MET A 167 -22.13 -13.93 -0.51
C MET A 167 -21.79 -14.69 -1.80
N MET A 168 -22.55 -14.47 -2.89
CA MET A 168 -22.28 -15.05 -4.22
C MET A 168 -21.08 -14.39 -4.93
N LEU A 169 -20.65 -13.21 -4.47
CA LEU A 169 -19.49 -12.50 -5.03
C LEU A 169 -18.17 -13.19 -4.65
N SER A 170 -18.19 -14.10 -3.67
CA SER A 170 -17.03 -14.93 -3.31
C SER A 170 -17.36 -16.40 -3.55
N SER A 171 -16.60 -17.05 -4.43
CA SER A 171 -16.76 -18.48 -4.66
C SER A 171 -16.34 -19.29 -3.42
N PRO A 172 -16.84 -20.52 -3.22
CA PRO A 172 -16.37 -21.39 -2.13
C PRO A 172 -14.85 -21.61 -2.16
N LYS A 173 -14.27 -21.71 -3.35
CA LYS A 173 -12.82 -21.85 -3.57
C LYS A 173 -12.05 -20.61 -3.11
N GLU A 174 -12.57 -19.42 -3.39
CA GLU A 174 -11.98 -18.15 -2.95
C GLU A 174 -12.12 -17.99 -1.42
N ASN A 175 -13.26 -18.35 -0.83
CA ASN A 175 -13.41 -18.35 0.62
C ASN A 175 -12.42 -19.30 1.31
N LEU A 176 -12.22 -20.51 0.77
CA LEU A 176 -11.22 -21.44 1.29
C LEU A 176 -9.80 -20.88 1.16
N ARG A 177 -9.49 -20.20 0.04
CA ARG A 177 -8.20 -19.53 -0.15
C ARG A 177 -7.98 -18.44 0.91
N ARG A 178 -8.98 -17.60 1.17
CA ARG A 178 -8.91 -16.54 2.19
C ARG A 178 -8.75 -17.12 3.59
N TYR A 179 -9.47 -18.20 3.90
CA TYR A 179 -9.30 -18.91 5.16
C TYR A 179 -7.86 -19.41 5.34
N LYS A 180 -7.26 -20.04 4.31
CA LYS A 180 -5.85 -20.47 4.35
C LYS A 180 -4.87 -19.30 4.51
N ILE A 181 -5.19 -18.12 3.98
CA ILE A 181 -4.37 -16.92 4.17
C ILE A 181 -4.49 -16.42 5.61
N ALA A 182 -5.72 -16.33 6.14
CA ALA A 182 -5.97 -15.94 7.52
C ALA A 182 -5.31 -16.90 8.51
N GLU A 183 -5.44 -18.21 8.30
CA GLU A 183 -4.76 -19.24 9.09
C GLU A 183 -3.25 -19.02 9.11
N LYS A 184 -2.62 -18.78 7.96
CA LYS A 184 -1.18 -18.48 7.91
C LYS A 184 -0.81 -17.17 8.62
N ILE A 185 -1.65 -16.14 8.53
CA ILE A 185 -1.43 -14.86 9.22
C ILE A 185 -1.48 -15.09 10.74
N GLU A 186 -2.49 -15.83 11.22
CA GLU A 186 -2.68 -16.18 12.62
C GLU A 186 -1.58 -17.11 13.15
N GLU A 187 -1.21 -18.16 12.41
CA GLU A 187 -0.11 -19.08 12.75
C GLU A 187 1.23 -18.37 12.96
N ASN A 188 1.45 -17.28 12.23
CA ASN A 188 2.67 -16.47 12.33
C ASN A 188 2.50 -15.27 13.28
N ASN A 189 1.40 -15.19 14.04
CA ASN A 189 1.08 -14.09 14.95
C ASN A 189 1.15 -12.70 14.29
N ILE A 190 0.89 -12.62 12.98
CA ILE A 190 0.89 -11.36 12.24
C ILE A 190 -0.41 -10.65 12.54
N LYS A 191 -0.34 -9.46 13.15
CA LYS A 191 -1.53 -8.64 13.38
C LYS A 191 -1.87 -7.86 12.12
N TYR A 192 -3.14 -7.50 11.98
CA TYR A 192 -3.61 -6.72 10.83
C TYR A 192 -2.85 -5.40 10.70
N GLU A 193 -2.56 -4.73 11.83
CA GLU A 193 -1.85 -3.45 11.85
C GLU A 193 -0.39 -3.57 11.37
N ASP A 194 0.20 -4.78 11.42
CA ASP A 194 1.58 -5.04 10.99
C ASP A 194 1.67 -5.35 9.48
N LEU A 195 0.55 -5.60 8.80
CA LEU A 195 0.52 -6.03 7.39
C LEU A 195 1.11 -4.97 6.46
N ASP A 196 0.78 -3.69 6.67
CA ASP A 196 1.30 -2.59 5.84
C ASP A 196 2.82 -2.51 5.92
N GLY A 197 3.39 -2.69 7.12
CA GLY A 197 4.84 -2.74 7.32
C GLY A 197 5.49 -3.93 6.61
N ILE A 198 4.85 -5.10 6.65
CA ILE A 198 5.32 -6.31 5.96
C ILE A 198 5.28 -6.11 4.44
N ILE A 199 4.20 -5.53 3.90
CA ILE A 199 4.06 -5.27 2.46
C ILE A 199 5.10 -4.24 2.00
N ALA A 200 5.26 -3.13 2.72
CA ALA A 200 6.24 -2.11 2.39
C ALA A 200 7.67 -2.66 2.39
N ASN A 201 8.01 -3.50 3.38
CA ASN A 201 9.31 -4.15 3.45
C ASN A 201 9.52 -5.17 2.34
N ARG A 202 8.48 -5.93 1.98
CA ARG A 202 8.53 -6.87 0.85
C ARG A 202 8.81 -6.13 -0.46
N ASP A 203 8.14 -5.01 -0.71
CA ASP A 203 8.33 -4.24 -1.94
C ASP A 203 9.73 -3.64 -2.02
N LYS A 204 10.25 -3.09 -0.91
CA LYS A 204 11.64 -2.65 -0.80
C LYS A 204 12.64 -3.78 -1.09
N VAL A 205 12.40 -4.98 -0.54
CA VAL A 205 13.25 -6.16 -0.80
C VAL A 205 13.18 -6.58 -2.27
N ILE A 206 12.00 -6.54 -2.90
CA ILE A 206 11.85 -6.83 -4.33
C ILE A 206 12.57 -5.79 -5.19
N GLU A 207 12.49 -4.51 -4.84
CA GLU A 207 13.20 -3.42 -5.51
C GLU A 207 14.72 -3.62 -5.44
N ILE A 208 15.25 -3.96 -4.26
CA ILE A 208 16.67 -4.28 -4.08
C ILE A 208 17.10 -5.51 -4.91
N ILE A 209 16.28 -6.56 -4.95
CA ILE A 209 16.58 -7.79 -5.72
C ILE A 209 16.55 -7.52 -7.23
N SER A 210 15.67 -6.63 -7.68
CA SER A 210 15.48 -6.32 -9.10
C SER A 210 16.48 -5.29 -9.63
N ASN A 211 17.00 -4.39 -8.80
CA ASN A 211 18.02 -3.40 -9.17
C ASN A 211 19.44 -3.88 -8.86
N SER A 212 20.12 -4.42 -9.87
CA SER A 212 21.53 -4.86 -9.77
C SER A 212 22.54 -3.73 -9.57
N GLU A 213 22.14 -2.46 -9.76
CA GLU A 213 23.03 -1.29 -9.74
C GLU A 213 23.06 -0.54 -8.40
N LEU A 214 22.16 -0.85 -7.45
CA LEU A 214 22.17 -0.19 -6.15
C LEU A 214 23.52 -0.38 -5.43
N SER A 215 24.05 0.73 -4.92
CA SER A 215 25.20 0.78 -4.02
C SER A 215 24.84 0.27 -2.61
N LYS A 216 25.84 -0.08 -1.81
CA LYS A 216 25.64 -0.60 -0.44
C LYS A 216 24.88 0.40 0.43
N GLU A 217 25.18 1.69 0.25
CA GLU A 217 24.59 2.82 0.96
C GLU A 217 23.11 3.01 0.62
N GLU A 218 22.74 2.84 -0.65
CA GLU A 218 21.34 2.95 -1.10
C GLU A 218 20.49 1.79 -0.56
N ILE A 219 21.02 0.56 -0.58
CA ILE A 219 20.37 -0.63 0.00
C ILE A 219 20.13 -0.42 1.51
N ILE A 220 21.12 0.11 2.23
CA ILE A 220 21.01 0.41 3.66
C ILE A 220 19.93 1.46 3.92
N SER A 221 19.86 2.53 3.13
CA SER A 221 18.86 3.60 3.33
C SER A 221 17.42 3.11 3.14
N GLN A 222 17.18 2.22 2.18
CA GLN A 222 15.85 1.66 1.93
C GLN A 222 15.42 0.68 3.03
N LEU A 223 16.37 -0.04 3.65
CA LEU A 223 16.14 -1.02 4.71
C LEU A 223 16.15 -0.44 6.14
N LYS A 224 16.63 0.80 6.35
CA LYS A 224 16.67 1.44 7.68
C LYS A 224 15.28 1.81 8.18
N HIS A 225 15.02 1.50 9.45
CA HIS A 225 13.85 1.93 10.20
C HIS A 225 13.83 3.46 10.35
N ILE A 226 12.70 4.12 10.04
CA ILE A 226 12.54 5.56 10.27
C ILE A 226 12.28 5.79 11.76
N VAL A 227 13.24 6.39 12.46
CA VAL A 227 13.12 6.69 13.90
C VAL A 227 12.40 8.03 14.07
N ASN A 228 11.21 8.02 14.69
CA ASN A 228 10.62 9.24 15.25
C ASN A 228 11.26 9.50 16.62
N SER A 229 12.27 10.37 16.66
CA SER A 229 13.05 10.65 17.87
C SER A 229 12.37 11.73 18.73
N SER A 230 11.78 11.34 19.88
CA SER A 230 11.53 12.24 21.01
C SER A 230 12.55 11.99 22.11
N VAL A 231 12.73 12.97 23.02
CA VAL A 231 13.66 12.86 24.16
C VAL A 231 13.24 11.71 25.08
N GLU A 232 11.94 11.55 25.30
CA GLU A 232 11.35 10.49 26.11
C GLU A 232 11.59 9.11 25.49
N MET A 233 11.54 9.02 24.16
CA MET A 233 11.82 7.77 23.43
C MET A 233 13.28 7.35 23.58
N LYS A 234 14.21 8.33 23.58
CA LYS A 234 15.64 8.08 23.80
C LYS A 234 15.88 7.56 25.23
N GLU A 235 15.34 8.22 26.24
CA GLU A 235 15.46 7.78 27.63
C GLU A 235 14.89 6.36 27.83
N HIS A 236 13.78 6.04 27.17
CA HIS A 236 13.21 4.70 27.21
C HIS A 236 14.16 3.65 26.60
N VAL A 237 14.75 3.94 25.44
CA VAL A 237 15.70 3.04 24.77
C VAL A 237 16.97 2.86 25.60
N ASP A 238 17.52 3.93 26.17
CA ASP A 238 18.71 3.89 27.02
C ASP A 238 18.50 3.02 28.27
N ASN A 239 17.30 3.08 28.84
CA ASN A 239 16.88 2.21 29.95
C ASN A 239 16.81 0.73 29.54
N LEU A 240 16.24 0.42 28.37
CA LEU A 240 16.17 -0.96 27.84
C LEU A 240 17.57 -1.53 27.56
N ILE A 241 18.44 -0.73 26.95
CA ILE A 241 19.83 -1.09 26.69
C ILE A 241 20.56 -1.35 28.01
N SER A 242 20.44 -0.45 28.98
CA SER A 242 21.07 -0.58 30.30
C SER A 242 20.61 -1.83 31.05
N ARG A 243 19.30 -2.13 31.01
CA ARG A 243 18.73 -3.37 31.57
C ARG A 243 19.33 -4.59 30.89
N SER A 244 19.33 -4.60 29.56
CA SER A 244 19.80 -5.74 28.76
C SER A 244 21.27 -6.06 29.03
N ILE A 245 22.13 -5.04 29.06
CA ILE A 245 23.56 -5.19 29.37
C ILE A 245 23.75 -5.78 30.76
N LYS A 246 23.02 -5.29 31.77
CA LYS A 246 23.11 -5.80 33.13
C LYS A 246 22.70 -7.27 33.21
N ASN A 247 21.55 -7.61 32.65
CA ASN A 247 21.01 -8.97 32.70
C ASN A 247 21.92 -9.96 31.97
N VAL A 248 22.39 -9.61 30.78
CA VAL A 248 23.32 -10.45 30.02
C VAL A 248 24.65 -10.61 30.74
N TYR A 249 25.20 -9.55 31.34
CA TYR A 249 26.42 -9.65 32.15
C TYR A 249 26.25 -10.63 33.32
N GLU A 250 25.18 -10.50 34.09
CA GLU A 250 24.89 -11.38 35.23
C GLU A 250 24.71 -12.83 34.79
N TYR A 251 24.00 -13.04 33.67
CA TYR A 251 23.81 -14.36 33.08
C TYR A 251 25.14 -15.00 32.65
N LEU A 252 25.96 -14.27 31.89
CA LEU A 252 27.23 -14.78 31.38
C LEU A 252 28.27 -15.00 32.48
N LYS A 253 28.31 -14.13 33.50
CA LYS A 253 29.23 -14.25 34.65
C LYS A 253 29.01 -15.55 35.45
N ASN A 254 27.77 -16.03 35.48
CA ASN A 254 27.43 -17.29 36.15
C ASN A 254 27.77 -18.52 35.31
N HIS A 255 28.17 -18.35 34.05
CA HIS A 255 28.43 -19.44 33.13
C HIS A 255 29.93 -19.76 33.06
N LYS A 256 30.30 -21.02 33.34
CA LYS A 256 31.71 -21.47 33.50
C LYS A 256 32.59 -21.29 32.27
N ASP A 257 31.98 -21.17 31.10
CA ASP A 257 32.66 -21.04 29.82
C ASP A 257 33.11 -19.61 29.50
N TYR A 258 32.61 -18.63 30.26
CA TYR A 258 32.92 -17.21 30.06
C TYR A 258 33.86 -16.69 31.14
N ILE A 259 34.82 -15.89 30.72
CA ILE A 259 35.69 -15.11 31.60
C ILE A 259 35.42 -13.65 31.29
N LEU A 260 34.83 -12.96 32.27
CA LEU A 260 34.44 -11.56 32.23
C LEU A 260 35.17 -10.78 33.34
N PRO A 261 35.26 -9.44 33.23
CA PRO A 261 35.73 -8.59 34.32
C PRO A 261 34.95 -8.79 35.62
N SER A 262 35.52 -8.37 36.76
CA SER A 262 34.93 -8.66 38.07
C SER A 262 33.66 -7.85 38.33
N THR A 263 33.58 -6.65 37.77
CA THR A 263 32.45 -5.72 37.92
C THR A 263 31.88 -5.31 36.56
N LEU A 264 30.57 -4.99 36.56
CA LEU A 264 29.89 -4.48 35.37
C LEU A 264 30.49 -3.16 34.88
N GLU A 265 30.91 -2.30 35.82
CA GLU A 265 31.53 -1.01 35.50
C GLU A 265 32.89 -1.18 34.82
N GLU A 266 33.69 -2.15 35.25
CA GLU A 266 34.96 -2.48 34.59
C GLU A 266 34.71 -3.03 33.18
N TRP A 267 33.66 -3.83 33.00
CA TRP A 267 33.27 -4.34 31.69
C TRP A 267 32.79 -3.24 30.73
N LYS A 268 32.01 -2.29 31.24
CA LYS A 268 31.58 -1.08 30.49
C LYS A 268 32.73 -0.14 30.17
N LYS A 269 33.71 0.02 31.08
CA LYS A 269 34.87 0.90 30.84
C LYS A 269 35.78 0.38 29.74
N ASN A 270 35.87 -0.95 29.62
CA ASN A 270 36.70 -1.63 28.63
C ASN A 270 35.88 -2.05 27.38
N SER A 271 34.65 -1.55 27.22
CA SER A 271 33.82 -1.87 26.06
C SER A 271 34.26 -1.06 24.84
N PHE A 272 33.98 -1.58 23.63
CA PHE A 272 34.28 -0.88 22.38
C PHE A 272 33.24 0.19 22.07
N SER A 273 32.00 -0.02 22.51
CA SER A 273 30.89 0.93 22.41
C SER A 273 29.89 0.72 23.55
N GLU A 274 28.75 1.41 23.53
CA GLU A 274 27.68 1.23 24.51
C GLU A 274 27.12 -0.21 24.56
N THR A 275 27.18 -0.92 23.43
CA THR A 275 26.53 -2.23 23.25
C THR A 275 27.50 -3.34 22.82
N VAL A 276 28.78 -3.04 22.61
CA VAL A 276 29.80 -3.99 22.14
C VAL A 276 30.88 -4.18 23.20
N PHE A 277 31.01 -5.42 23.69
CA PHE A 277 31.88 -5.78 24.81
C PHE A 277 32.87 -6.88 24.45
N SER A 278 34.04 -6.88 25.08
CA SER A 278 35.01 -7.98 24.98
C SER A 278 34.75 -9.06 26.04
N ALA A 279 34.88 -10.33 25.68
CA ALA A 279 34.88 -11.44 26.64
C ALA A 279 35.83 -12.55 26.19
N LYS A 280 36.14 -13.49 27.09
CA LYS A 280 36.79 -14.75 26.71
C LYS A 280 35.81 -15.90 26.84
N TYR A 281 35.49 -16.55 25.74
CA TYR A 281 34.68 -17.77 25.72
C TYR A 281 35.57 -18.97 25.39
N LYS A 282 35.58 -19.98 26.27
CA LYS A 282 36.43 -21.18 26.10
C LYS A 282 37.91 -20.88 25.78
N LYS A 283 38.46 -19.83 26.41
CA LYS A 283 39.84 -19.30 26.23
C LYS A 283 40.12 -18.58 24.90
N GLN A 284 39.11 -18.35 24.06
CA GLN A 284 39.22 -17.50 22.87
C GLN A 284 38.62 -16.12 23.17
N GLU A 285 39.24 -15.07 22.65
CA GLU A 285 38.70 -13.72 22.73
C GLU A 285 37.55 -13.57 21.74
N ILE A 286 36.42 -13.09 22.23
CA ILE A 286 35.20 -12.90 21.45
C ILE A 286 34.64 -11.49 21.64
N ARG A 287 33.91 -11.00 20.64
CA ARG A 287 33.08 -9.78 20.75
C ARG A 287 31.65 -10.16 21.09
N ILE A 288 31.06 -9.49 22.07
CA ILE A 288 29.68 -9.67 22.47
C ILE A 288 28.91 -8.41 22.14
N VAL A 289 27.95 -8.53 21.23
CA VAL A 289 26.98 -7.47 20.92
C VAL A 289 25.72 -7.72 21.72
N ILE A 290 25.27 -6.74 22.49
CA ILE A 290 24.09 -6.87 23.36
C ILE A 290 22.99 -5.94 22.90
N ARG A 291 21.81 -6.50 22.61
CA ARG A 291 20.63 -5.71 22.25
C ARG A 291 19.35 -6.14 22.97
N PRO A 292 18.48 -5.19 23.37
CA PRO A 292 17.14 -5.55 23.82
C PRO A 292 16.38 -6.25 22.69
N SER A 293 15.57 -7.24 23.09
CA SER A 293 14.66 -8.00 22.22
C SER A 293 13.19 -7.77 22.59
N ASP A 294 12.92 -6.74 23.40
CA ASP A 294 11.58 -6.28 23.75
C ASP A 294 10.73 -6.06 22.49
N LEU A 295 9.42 -6.30 22.63
CA LEU A 295 8.47 -6.25 21.51
C LEU A 295 8.81 -7.22 20.36
N GLN A 296 9.56 -8.29 20.66
CA GLN A 296 9.94 -9.35 19.71
C GLN A 296 10.77 -8.84 18.52
N LYS A 297 11.59 -7.80 18.72
CA LYS A 297 12.44 -7.22 17.68
C LYS A 297 13.81 -6.83 18.21
N ILE A 298 14.81 -6.83 17.32
CA ILE A 298 16.16 -6.33 17.60
C ILE A 298 16.43 -5.20 16.62
N ILE A 299 16.95 -4.09 17.15
CA ILE A 299 17.29 -2.92 16.35
C ILE A 299 18.76 -2.59 16.60
N PHE A 300 19.55 -2.62 15.53
CA PHE A 300 20.93 -2.15 15.52
C PHE A 300 20.95 -0.66 15.15
N TYR A 301 21.77 0.11 15.85
CA TYR A 301 21.85 1.56 15.64
C TYR A 301 23.28 2.03 15.34
N TYR A 302 24.28 1.31 15.83
CA TYR A 302 25.67 1.77 15.85
C TYR A 302 26.49 0.97 14.82
N GLU A 303 27.37 1.65 14.07
CA GLU A 303 28.20 0.99 13.05
C GLU A 303 29.17 0.00 13.69
N GLU A 304 29.64 0.31 14.89
CA GLU A 304 30.53 -0.53 15.71
C GLU A 304 29.93 -1.90 16.01
N GLU A 305 28.60 -2.02 16.04
CA GLU A 305 27.91 -3.30 16.21
C GLU A 305 28.00 -4.14 14.96
N LEU A 306 27.80 -3.52 13.80
CA LEU A 306 27.89 -4.22 12.52
C LEU A 306 29.33 -4.65 12.27
N GLU A 307 30.31 -3.80 12.59
CA GLU A 307 31.73 -4.15 12.55
C GLU A 307 32.08 -5.31 13.49
N ALA A 308 31.48 -5.36 14.68
CA ALA A 308 31.71 -6.45 15.61
C ALA A 308 31.08 -7.78 15.15
N LEU A 309 29.96 -7.72 14.42
CA LEU A 309 29.30 -8.89 13.82
C LEU A 309 30.01 -9.38 12.54
N ASP A 310 30.91 -8.58 11.97
CA ASP A 310 31.73 -8.95 10.80
C ASP A 310 33.04 -9.67 11.20
N ASP A 311 33.37 -9.72 12.50
CA ASP A 311 34.53 -10.45 13.02
C ASP A 311 34.28 -11.98 13.01
N TYR A 312 35.34 -12.79 13.03
CA TYR A 312 35.23 -14.25 12.99
C TYR A 312 34.68 -14.85 14.30
N GLU A 313 34.86 -14.14 15.41
CA GLU A 313 34.56 -14.64 16.76
C GLU A 313 33.64 -13.65 17.50
N TYR A 314 32.35 -13.66 17.12
CA TYR A 314 31.32 -12.81 17.72
C TYR A 314 30.17 -13.61 18.32
N GLN A 315 29.45 -12.98 19.25
CA GLN A 315 28.17 -13.46 19.75
C GLN A 315 27.17 -12.32 19.86
N LEU A 316 25.97 -12.53 19.33
CA LEU A 316 24.84 -11.64 19.52
C LEU A 316 23.98 -12.15 20.67
N TRP A 317 23.89 -11.38 21.74
CA TRP A 317 23.09 -11.68 22.92
C TRP A 317 21.93 -10.69 23.05
N THR A 318 20.77 -11.23 23.45
CA THR A 318 19.58 -10.43 23.68
C THR A 318 18.94 -10.69 25.02
N ASP A 319 18.22 -9.69 25.52
CA ASP A 319 17.41 -9.73 26.72
C ASP A 319 16.04 -9.12 26.44
N ASN A 320 14.97 -9.67 27.02
CA ASN A 320 13.63 -9.10 26.96
C ASN A 320 13.06 -8.81 28.37
N GLY A 321 13.92 -8.79 29.40
CA GLY A 321 13.55 -8.67 30.81
C GLY A 321 13.25 -10.00 31.50
N GLU A 322 12.94 -11.06 30.77
CA GLU A 322 12.65 -12.39 31.33
C GLU A 322 13.72 -13.43 30.98
N LYS A 323 14.23 -13.39 29.74
CA LYS A 323 15.14 -14.38 29.20
C LYS A 323 16.32 -13.72 28.49
N GLN A 324 17.51 -14.23 28.77
CA GLN A 324 18.73 -13.92 28.03
C GLN A 324 19.01 -15.04 27.03
N SER A 325 19.20 -14.70 25.76
CA SER A 325 19.43 -15.68 24.70
C SER A 325 20.49 -15.22 23.71
N MET A 326 21.31 -16.17 23.27
CA MET A 326 22.16 -15.98 22.11
C MET A 326 21.35 -16.18 20.83
N ILE A 327 21.55 -15.30 19.86
CA ILE A 327 20.93 -15.40 18.53
C ILE A 327 22.03 -15.66 17.51
N THR A 328 21.83 -16.71 16.71
CA THR A 328 22.75 -17.08 15.65
C THR A 328 22.25 -16.59 14.29
N LEU A 329 23.14 -16.51 13.30
CA LEU A 329 22.74 -16.29 11.91
C LEU A 329 21.71 -17.34 11.46
N GLY A 330 21.84 -18.59 11.91
CA GLY A 330 20.88 -19.65 11.62
C GLY A 330 19.48 -19.36 12.15
N ASP A 331 19.36 -18.76 13.33
CA ASP A 331 18.07 -18.36 13.90
C ASP A 331 17.45 -17.22 13.10
N LEU A 332 18.25 -16.23 12.69
CA LEU A 332 17.81 -15.13 11.84
C LEU A 332 17.31 -15.62 10.47
N LEU A 333 18.01 -16.55 9.83
CA LEU A 333 17.60 -17.12 8.54
C LEU A 333 16.29 -17.93 8.65
N LYS A 334 16.10 -18.68 9.73
CA LYS A 334 14.86 -19.42 9.97
C LYS A 334 13.67 -18.50 10.18
N THR A 335 13.82 -17.45 10.99
CA THR A 335 12.72 -16.52 11.31
C THR A 335 12.36 -15.63 10.12
N THR A 336 13.34 -15.24 9.29
CA THR A 336 13.10 -14.38 8.10
C THR A 336 12.58 -15.15 6.88
N GLY A 337 12.65 -16.48 6.88
CA GLY A 337 12.27 -17.31 5.73
C GLY A 337 13.22 -17.22 4.53
N ILE A 338 14.40 -16.61 4.70
CA ILE A 338 15.40 -16.44 3.64
C ILE A 338 16.10 -17.78 3.39
N SER A 339 15.91 -18.35 2.19
CA SER A 339 16.53 -19.62 1.76
C SER A 339 17.57 -19.45 0.64
N LYS A 340 17.78 -18.22 0.13
CA LYS A 340 18.75 -17.90 -0.92
C LYS A 340 19.35 -16.52 -0.68
N ILE A 341 20.68 -16.47 -0.54
CA ILE A 341 21.45 -15.22 -0.42
C ILE A 341 22.35 -15.08 -1.66
N PRO A 342 22.21 -14.01 -2.46
CA PRO A 342 23.08 -13.77 -3.61
C PRO A 342 24.47 -13.28 -3.16
N LEU A 343 25.52 -14.00 -3.56
CA LEU A 343 26.92 -13.72 -3.13
C LEU A 343 27.65 -12.68 -4.00
N LYS A 344 26.98 -12.04 -4.97
CA LYS A 344 27.66 -11.22 -5.99
C LYS A 344 28.27 -9.89 -5.48
N LYS A 345 28.00 -9.50 -4.23
CA LYS A 345 28.45 -8.23 -3.62
C LYS A 345 28.77 -8.36 -2.12
N ILE A 346 29.14 -9.55 -1.64
CA ILE A 346 29.68 -9.75 -0.28
C ILE A 346 31.17 -9.42 -0.27
#